data_AF-A0A661E5N2-F1
#
_entry.id   AF-A0A661E5N2-F1
#
_cell.length_a   1.000
_cell.length_b   1.000
_cell.length_c   1.000
_cell.angle_alpha   90.00
_cell.angle_beta   90.00
_cell.angle_gamma   90.00
#
_symmetry.space_group_name_H-M   'P 1'
#
loop_
_entity.id
_entity.type
_entity.pdbx_description
1 polymer ?
#
loop_
_entity_poly.entity_id
_entity_poly.type
_entity_poly.pdbx_seq_one_letter_code
_entity_poly.pdbx_strand_id
1 'polypeptide(L)'
;MQFPDRKYPAFRARRMRRSAFSRSLMRENRLCAADFVLPIFVTEGQAERQPIASLPGVERLSLDLLLEELAEVQRLRIPAIALFPVISADLKSETAAQAWADDGLVPR
;
A
#
# COMPACT_ATOMS: atom_id res chain seq x y z
N MET A 1 -14.59 5.02 40.82
CA MET A 1 -15.53 4.67 39.73
C MET A 1 -15.72 3.15 39.76
N GLN A 2 -16.91 2.67 40.12
CA GLN A 2 -17.17 1.22 40.27
C GLN A 2 -17.76 0.71 38.95
N PHE A 3 -17.02 -0.12 38.22
CA PHE A 3 -17.52 -0.73 37.00
C PHE A 3 -18.58 -1.80 37.35
N PRO A 4 -19.67 -1.91 36.59
CA PRO A 4 -20.70 -2.90 36.85
C PRO A 4 -20.15 -4.32 36.77
N ASP A 5 -20.68 -5.23 37.61
CA ASP A 5 -20.26 -6.63 37.69
C ASP A 5 -20.36 -7.29 36.31
N ARG A 6 -19.21 -7.71 35.75
CA ARG A 6 -19.09 -8.26 34.39
C ARG A 6 -19.45 -9.75 34.32
N LYS A 7 -20.33 -10.22 35.19
CA LYS A 7 -20.81 -11.60 35.20
C LYS A 7 -22.02 -11.77 34.28
N TYR A 8 -22.02 -12.87 33.55
CA TYR A 8 -23.23 -13.34 32.88
C TYR A 8 -24.28 -13.73 33.93
N PRO A 9 -25.59 -13.47 33.73
CA PRO A 9 -26.23 -12.89 32.55
C PRO A 9 -26.41 -11.36 32.56
N ALA A 10 -25.99 -10.69 33.63
CA ALA A 10 -26.15 -9.23 33.79
C ALA A 10 -25.33 -8.48 32.71
N PHE A 11 -24.07 -8.89 32.52
CA PHE A 11 -23.21 -8.43 31.45
C PHE A 11 -23.24 -9.40 30.27
N ARG A 12 -23.63 -8.90 29.09
CA ARG A 12 -23.66 -9.67 27.84
C ARG A 12 -22.97 -8.88 26.75
N ALA A 13 -21.68 -9.15 26.54
CA ALA A 13 -20.88 -8.48 25.50
C ALA A 13 -21.49 -8.57 24.09
N ARG A 14 -22.31 -9.60 23.82
CA ARG A 14 -23.04 -9.75 22.55
C ARG A 14 -24.08 -8.64 22.30
N ARG A 15 -24.57 -7.93 23.32
CA ARG A 15 -25.51 -6.79 23.14
C ARG A 15 -24.89 -5.72 22.24
N MET A 16 -23.63 -5.37 22.45
CA MET A 16 -22.88 -4.39 21.64
C MET A 16 -22.64 -4.87 20.20
N ARG A 17 -22.75 -6.18 19.94
CA ARG A 17 -22.53 -6.78 18.62
C ARG A 17 -23.82 -7.03 17.84
N ARG A 18 -24.99 -6.68 18.38
CA ARG A 18 -26.29 -7.07 17.81
C ARG A 18 -26.61 -6.40 16.47
N SER A 19 -26.37 -5.09 16.34
CA SER A 19 -26.70 -4.32 15.14
C SER A 19 -25.46 -3.69 14.51
N ALA A 20 -25.55 -3.29 13.23
CA ALA A 20 -24.48 -2.57 12.56
C ALA A 20 -24.18 -1.23 13.25
N PHE A 21 -25.23 -0.52 13.67
CA PHE A 21 -25.12 0.72 14.44
C PHE A 21 -24.34 0.54 15.75
N SER A 22 -24.69 -0.46 16.57
CA SER A 22 -24.01 -0.66 17.86
C SER A 22 -22.54 -1.03 17.68
N ARG A 23 -22.22 -1.84 16.65
CA ARG A 23 -20.84 -2.18 16.30
C ARG A 23 -20.05 -0.98 15.77
N SER A 24 -20.69 -0.06 15.06
CA SER A 24 -20.05 1.17 14.56
C SER A 24 -19.68 2.12 15.70
N LEU A 25 -20.57 2.30 16.68
CA LEU A 25 -20.33 3.13 17.87
C LEU A 25 -19.18 2.61 18.75
N MET A 26 -19.05 1.29 18.86
CA MET A 26 -18.07 0.64 19.73
C MET A 26 -16.77 0.26 18.98
N ARG A 27 -16.62 0.65 17.71
CA ARG A 27 -15.46 0.30 16.90
C ARG A 27 -14.25 1.12 17.35
N GLU A 28 -13.21 0.44 17.80
CA GLU A 28 -11.98 1.07 18.31
C GLU A 28 -11.06 1.57 17.21
N ASN A 29 -10.98 0.87 16.08
CA ASN A 29 -10.06 1.18 14.99
C ASN A 29 -10.81 1.40 13.66
N ARG A 30 -10.35 2.36 12.87
CA ARG A 30 -10.84 2.60 11.50
C ARG A 30 -9.62 2.68 10.58
N LEU A 31 -9.75 2.04 9.43
CA LEU A 31 -8.78 2.14 8.34
C LEU A 31 -9.37 3.03 7.26
N CYS A 32 -8.56 3.92 6.71
CA CYS A 32 -8.89 4.83 5.62
C CYS A 32 -7.72 4.95 4.64
N ALA A 33 -7.94 5.60 3.49
CA ALA A 33 -6.91 5.73 2.46
C ALA A 33 -5.64 6.43 2.95
N ALA A 34 -5.75 7.32 3.95
CA ALA A 34 -4.63 8.02 4.56
C ALA A 34 -3.68 7.09 5.36
N ASP A 35 -4.09 5.84 5.62
CA ASP A 35 -3.28 4.85 6.32
C ASP A 35 -2.45 3.98 5.35
N PHE A 36 -2.56 4.21 4.04
CA PHE A 36 -1.91 3.37 3.02
C PHE A 36 -0.66 4.00 2.42
N VAL A 37 0.28 3.14 2.06
CA VAL A 37 1.43 3.43 1.20
C VAL A 37 1.43 2.40 0.08
N LEU A 38 1.46 2.84 -1.18
CA LEU A 38 1.43 1.92 -2.33
C LEU A 38 2.85 1.62 -2.82
N PRO A 39 3.35 0.37 -2.69
CA PRO A 39 4.60 -0.03 -3.34
C PRO A 39 4.40 -0.19 -4.84
N ILE A 40 5.30 0.37 -5.65
CA ILE A 40 5.28 0.27 -7.12
C ILE A 40 6.64 -0.18 -7.64
N PHE A 41 6.63 -1.17 -8.54
CA PHE A 41 7.84 -1.63 -9.23
C PHE A 41 8.03 -0.88 -10.54
N VAL A 42 9.19 -0.25 -10.69
CA VAL A 42 9.50 0.58 -11.87
C VAL A 42 10.58 -0.10 -12.70
N THR A 43 10.42 -0.12 -14.03
CA THR A 43 11.39 -0.68 -14.98
C THR A 43 11.75 0.35 -16.05
N GLU A 44 12.88 0.12 -16.73
CA GLU A 44 13.23 0.87 -17.94
C GLU A 44 12.31 0.52 -19.11
N GLY A 45 12.29 1.39 -20.12
CA GLY A 45 11.52 1.24 -21.35
C GLY A 45 10.46 2.33 -21.51
N GLN A 46 9.56 2.13 -22.46
CA GLN A 46 8.46 3.03 -22.77
C GLN A 46 7.21 2.21 -23.07
N ALA A 47 6.07 2.56 -22.49
CA ALA A 47 4.81 1.82 -22.60
C ALA A 47 4.92 0.32 -22.20
N GLU A 48 5.86 0.01 -21.31
CA GLU A 48 6.10 -1.34 -20.78
C GLU A 48 5.26 -1.61 -19.54
N ARG A 49 4.50 -2.72 -19.55
CA ARG A 49 3.85 -3.33 -18.38
C ARG A 49 4.20 -4.80 -18.31
N GLN A 50 4.76 -5.24 -17.18
CA GLN A 50 5.18 -6.64 -17.02
C GLN A 50 4.51 -7.26 -15.79
N PRO A 51 3.65 -8.28 -15.97
CA PRO A 51 3.03 -8.96 -14.84
C PRO A 51 4.06 -9.73 -14.01
N ILE A 52 3.91 -9.68 -12.69
CA ILE A 52 4.74 -10.46 -11.77
C ILE A 52 3.98 -11.75 -11.44
N ALA A 53 4.45 -12.88 -11.98
CA ALA A 53 3.73 -14.17 -11.85
C ALA A 53 3.45 -14.60 -10.41
N SER A 54 4.35 -14.31 -9.47
CA SER A 54 4.18 -14.61 -8.04
C SER A 54 3.29 -13.62 -7.28
N LEU A 55 2.96 -12.48 -7.89
CA LEU A 55 2.12 -11.42 -7.32
C LEU A 55 0.98 -11.08 -8.29
N PRO A 56 -0.08 -11.91 -8.37
CA PRO A 56 -1.20 -11.67 -9.27
C PRO A 56 -1.84 -10.30 -9.02
N GLY A 57 -2.05 -9.53 -10.10
CA GLY A 57 -2.57 -8.16 -10.04
C GLY A 57 -1.52 -7.08 -9.78
N VAL A 58 -0.24 -7.46 -9.64
CA VAL A 58 0.89 -6.52 -9.53
C VAL A 58 1.75 -6.61 -10.79
N GLU A 59 2.14 -5.45 -11.30
CA GLU A 59 2.91 -5.29 -12.52
C GLU A 59 4.12 -4.39 -12.28
N ARG A 60 5.15 -4.54 -13.12
CA ARG A 60 6.24 -3.57 -13.25
C ARG A 60 5.86 -2.59 -14.34
N LEU A 61 6.05 -1.30 -14.07
CA LEU A 61 5.65 -0.22 -14.96
C LEU A 61 6.89 0.53 -15.43
N SER A 62 6.89 0.93 -16.70
CA SER A 62 7.77 2.00 -17.19
C SER A 62 7.39 3.35 -16.58
N LEU A 63 8.30 4.32 -16.61
CA LEU A 63 8.09 5.63 -15.96
C LEU A 63 6.89 6.39 -16.53
N ASP A 64 6.62 6.30 -17.83
CA ASP A 64 5.47 6.94 -18.45
C ASP A 64 4.14 6.37 -17.91
N LEU A 65 4.05 5.05 -17.77
CA LEU A 65 2.86 4.41 -17.22
C LEU A 65 2.74 4.55 -15.70
N LEU A 66 3.87 4.72 -14.99
CA LEU A 66 3.84 5.08 -13.58
C LEU A 66 3.08 6.40 -13.38
N LEU A 67 3.32 7.42 -14.20
CA LEU A 67 2.63 8.71 -14.08
C LEU A 67 1.11 8.59 -14.27
N GLU A 68 0.66 7.72 -15.16
CA GLU A 68 -0.77 7.40 -15.33
C GLU A 68 -1.35 6.73 -14.08
N GLU A 69 -0.63 5.75 -13.51
CA GLU A 69 -1.02 5.07 -12.27
C GLU A 69 -1.12 6.06 -11.09
N LEU A 70 -0.21 7.04 -11.00
CA LEU A 70 -0.22 8.04 -9.93
C LEU A 70 -1.46 8.93 -9.96
N ALA A 71 -2.07 9.17 -11.13
CA ALA A 71 -3.34 9.90 -11.20
C ALA A 71 -4.46 9.14 -10.48
N GLU A 72 -4.49 7.82 -10.60
CA GLU A 72 -5.45 6.96 -9.89
C GLU A 72 -5.16 6.91 -8.39
N VAL A 73 -3.90 6.77 -8.00
CA VAL A 73 -3.45 6.81 -6.59
C VAL A 73 -3.90 8.12 -5.91
N GLN A 74 -3.73 9.24 -6.61
CA GLN A 74 -4.17 10.56 -6.13
C GLN A 74 -5.70 10.63 -6.03
N ARG A 75 -6.43 10.12 -7.03
CA ARG A 75 -7.91 10.05 -7.01
C ARG A 75 -8.42 9.26 -5.82
N LEU A 76 -7.74 8.19 -5.44
CA LEU A 76 -8.03 7.35 -4.28
C LEU A 76 -7.58 7.95 -2.94
N ARG A 77 -6.85 9.08 -2.96
CA ARG A 77 -6.31 9.80 -1.80
C ARG A 77 -5.34 8.97 -0.96
N ILE A 78 -4.53 8.14 -1.62
CA ILE A 78 -3.41 7.45 -0.97
C ILE A 78 -2.28 8.48 -0.82
N PRO A 79 -1.74 8.70 0.39
CA PRO A 79 -0.83 9.82 0.68
C PRO A 79 0.60 9.61 0.19
N ALA A 80 1.03 8.36 -0.01
CA ALA A 80 2.42 8.07 -0.34
C ALA A 80 2.57 6.81 -1.21
N ILE A 81 3.66 6.78 -1.97
CA ILE A 81 4.13 5.63 -2.74
C ILE A 81 5.52 5.22 -2.27
N ALA A 82 5.87 3.95 -2.48
CA ALA A 82 7.22 3.43 -2.27
C ALA A 82 7.73 2.84 -3.59
N LEU A 83 8.78 3.45 -4.15
CA LEU A 83 9.33 3.05 -5.45
C LEU A 83 10.38 1.95 -5.29
N PHE A 84 10.29 0.92 -6.13
CA PHE A 84 11.25 -0.18 -6.18
C PHE A 84 11.73 -0.38 -7.62
N PRO A 85 12.95 0.07 -7.96
CA PRO A 85 13.47 -0.05 -9.32
C PRO A 85 13.88 -1.50 -9.63
N VAL A 86 13.54 -1.95 -10.83
CA VAL A 86 13.94 -3.22 -11.42
C VAL A 86 15.13 -2.95 -12.33
N ILE A 87 16.32 -2.95 -11.74
CA ILE A 87 17.58 -2.74 -12.47
C ILE A 87 17.90 -3.98 -13.30
N SER A 88 18.20 -3.77 -14.59
CA SER A 88 18.62 -4.82 -15.51
C SER A 88 19.92 -5.49 -15.04
N ALA A 89 20.14 -6.75 -15.44
CA ALA A 89 21.24 -7.54 -14.91
C ALA A 89 22.63 -7.00 -15.32
N ASP A 90 22.72 -6.42 -16.51
CA ASP A 90 23.91 -5.80 -17.09
C ASP A 90 24.35 -4.52 -16.38
N LEU A 91 23.42 -3.85 -15.68
CA LEU A 91 23.70 -2.64 -14.90
C LEU A 91 24.07 -2.95 -13.43
N LYS A 92 24.01 -4.22 -13.02
CA LYS A 92 24.40 -4.62 -11.66
C LYS A 92 25.92 -4.78 -11.58
N SER A 93 26.52 -4.05 -10.64
CA SER A 93 27.94 -4.16 -10.32
C SER A 93 28.15 -4.58 -8.87
N GLU A 94 29.32 -5.14 -8.56
CA GLU A 94 29.71 -5.49 -7.17
C GLU A 94 29.69 -4.27 -6.23
N THR A 95 29.96 -3.09 -6.78
CA THR A 95 29.97 -1.82 -6.05
C THR A 95 28.60 -1.15 -5.96
N ALA A 96 27.57 -1.72 -6.59
CA ALA A 96 26.22 -1.16 -6.68
C ALA A 96 26.20 0.29 -7.19
N ALA A 97 27.00 0.60 -8.22
CA ALA A 97 27.13 1.95 -8.76
C ALA A 97 25.77 2.58 -9.13
N GLN A 98 24.83 1.76 -9.64
CA GLN A 98 23.52 2.23 -10.06
C GLN A 98 22.58 2.66 -8.93
N ALA A 99 22.91 2.36 -7.67
CA ALA A 99 22.11 2.80 -6.53
C ALA A 99 22.17 4.32 -6.29
N TRP A 100 23.24 4.98 -6.75
CA TRP A 100 23.50 6.40 -6.55
C TRP A 100 23.76 7.16 -7.86
N ALA A 101 23.47 6.55 -9.01
CA ALA A 101 23.55 7.21 -10.30
C ALA A 101 22.49 8.32 -10.40
N ASP A 102 22.92 9.52 -10.80
CA ASP A 102 22.05 10.70 -10.91
C ASP A 102 20.92 10.50 -11.95
N ASP A 103 21.15 9.66 -12.96
CA ASP A 103 20.21 9.28 -14.01
C ASP A 103 19.52 7.93 -13.76
N GLY A 104 19.61 7.39 -12.54
CA GLY A 104 18.96 6.14 -12.16
C GLY A 104 17.41 6.21 -12.20
N LEU A 105 16.77 5.04 -12.22
CA LEU A 105 15.30 4.90 -12.28
C LEU A 105 14.53 5.61 -11.15
N VAL A 106 15.14 5.82 -9.98
CA VAL A 106 14.47 6.45 -8.81
C VAL A 106 14.77 7.94 -8.73
N PRO A 107 16.00 8.43 -8.96
CA PRO A 107 16.27 9.86 -8.96
C PRO A 107 15.62 10.66 -10.10
N ARG A 108 15.42 10.07 -11.29
CA ARG A 108 14.82 10.76 -12.46
C ARG A 108 13.31 10.96 -12.33
#